data_AF-A0A950NE73-F1
#
_entry.id   AF-A0A950NE73-F1
#
_cell.length_a   1.000
_cell.length_b   1.000
_cell.length_c   1.000
_cell.angle_alpha   90.00
_cell.angle_beta   90.00
_cell.angle_gamma   90.00
#
_symmetry.space_group_name_H-M   'P 1'
#
loop_
_entity.id
_entity.type
_entity.pdbx_description
1 polymer ?
#
loop_
_entity_poly.entity_id
_entity_poly.type
_entity_poly.pdbx_seq_one_letter_code
_entity_poly.pdbx_strand_id
1 'polypeptide(L)'
;MKARLNLLPLLTLALAACNAQPMEEARTPHDLSGQLDMHIHQVVPAFSSEEIHFAGASAIPYAAGGIEDADGIMPDAVTQVTIYIPAYDARRDARTLALKRTVRRRGIPGSRIAVIASPELKAGDYRIDYAYNRVVTPPCDRWSGTEVSNYANVMQPNIGCALATNTGQMVADPRDLLRGHGDVRPDPDLDALAIQQYRAGPSTSSSAAPASSYSPSNAAPSSGASSAGGGGSSSLPAPGSQ
;
A
#
# COMPACT_ATOMS: atom_id res chain seq x y z
N MET A 1 -80.60 41.21 42.72
CA MET A 1 -79.12 41.30 42.57
C MET A 1 -78.46 40.75 43.83
N LYS A 2 -77.94 39.51 43.76
CA LYS A 2 -77.06 38.90 44.76
C LYS A 2 -76.22 37.85 44.02
N ALA A 3 -74.94 38.16 43.82
CA ALA A 3 -73.94 37.27 43.26
C ALA A 3 -73.33 36.42 44.39
N ARG A 4 -73.14 35.11 44.15
CA ARG A 4 -72.26 34.20 44.90
C ARG A 4 -71.68 33.24 43.87
N LEU A 5 -70.44 33.45 43.43
CA LEU A 5 -69.18 32.94 43.99
C LEU A 5 -69.03 31.42 43.71
N ASN A 6 -68.46 31.11 42.54
CA ASN A 6 -68.13 29.76 42.10
C ASN A 6 -66.81 29.29 42.71
N LEU A 7 -66.84 28.09 43.31
CA LEU A 7 -65.69 27.26 43.65
C LEU A 7 -64.93 26.84 42.38
N LEU A 8 -63.60 26.94 42.40
CA LEU A 8 -62.69 26.23 41.49
C LEU A 8 -61.71 25.42 42.35
N PRO A 9 -61.48 24.13 42.04
CA PRO A 9 -60.70 23.23 42.89
C PRO A 9 -59.19 23.33 42.64
N LEU A 10 -58.43 23.10 43.72
CA LEU A 10 -56.99 22.88 43.75
C LEU A 10 -56.58 21.74 42.81
N LEU A 11 -55.69 22.04 41.85
CA LEU A 11 -54.91 21.03 41.12
C LEU A 11 -53.46 21.09 41.63
N THR A 12 -53.07 20.03 42.33
CA THR A 12 -51.76 19.79 42.93
C THR A 12 -50.71 19.53 41.85
N LEU A 13 -49.73 20.42 41.73
CA LEU A 13 -48.56 20.24 40.88
C LEU A 13 -47.53 19.36 41.62
N ALA A 14 -47.41 18.10 41.21
CA ALA A 14 -46.41 17.17 41.73
C ALA A 14 -45.01 17.57 41.24
N LEU A 15 -44.13 17.91 42.19
CA LEU A 15 -42.73 18.23 41.96
C LEU A 15 -41.98 16.94 41.63
N ALA A 16 -41.55 16.78 40.38
CA ALA A 16 -40.67 15.68 39.95
C ALA A 16 -39.30 15.85 40.62
N ALA A 17 -38.98 14.99 41.60
CA ALA A 17 -37.67 14.89 42.20
C ALA A 17 -36.67 14.26 41.21
N CYS A 18 -35.49 14.87 41.12
CA CYS A 18 -34.32 14.34 40.41
C CYS A 18 -33.98 12.92 40.89
N ASN A 19 -34.06 11.94 39.99
CA ASN A 19 -33.32 10.69 40.13
C ASN A 19 -31.87 10.95 39.69
N ALA A 20 -31.05 11.50 40.59
CA ALA A 20 -29.61 11.43 40.46
C ALA A 20 -29.19 10.00 40.84
N GLN A 21 -29.03 9.13 39.85
CA GLN A 21 -28.39 7.84 40.07
C GLN A 21 -26.93 8.11 40.46
N PRO A 22 -26.43 7.62 41.60
CA PRO A 22 -25.01 7.68 41.88
C PRO A 22 -24.30 6.82 40.83
N MET A 23 -23.44 7.48 40.05
CA MET A 23 -22.51 6.85 39.14
C MET A 23 -21.44 6.12 39.98
N GLU A 24 -21.81 5.02 40.60
CA GLU A 24 -20.86 4.03 41.10
C GLU A 24 -20.41 3.20 39.88
N GLU A 25 -19.64 3.85 39.00
CA GLU A 25 -18.83 3.11 38.03
C GLU A 25 -17.80 2.37 38.87
N ALA A 26 -18.12 1.12 39.20
CA ALA A 26 -17.22 0.20 39.86
C ALA A 26 -15.91 0.20 39.07
N ARG A 27 -14.92 0.93 39.59
CA ARG A 27 -13.54 0.92 39.13
C ARG A 27 -13.01 -0.47 39.46
N THR A 28 -13.37 -1.44 38.62
CA THR A 28 -12.57 -2.64 38.49
C THR A 28 -11.18 -2.14 38.09
N PRO A 29 -10.12 -2.55 38.81
CA PRO A 29 -8.78 -2.27 38.34
C PRO A 29 -8.69 -2.94 36.98
N HIS A 30 -8.69 -2.15 35.90
CA HIS A 30 -8.20 -2.65 34.63
C HIS A 30 -6.81 -3.16 34.92
N ASP A 31 -6.67 -4.48 34.82
CA ASP A 31 -5.42 -5.15 34.98
C ASP A 31 -4.43 -4.53 33.99
N LEU A 32 -3.58 -3.63 34.46
CA LEU A 32 -2.48 -3.07 33.67
C LEU A 32 -1.45 -4.16 33.31
N SER A 33 -1.62 -5.37 33.86
CA SER A 33 -0.91 -6.59 33.45
C SER A 33 -1.54 -7.27 32.24
N GLY A 34 -2.70 -6.79 31.77
CA GLY A 34 -3.30 -7.12 30.48
C GLY A 34 -2.46 -6.56 29.33
N GLN A 35 -1.27 -7.15 29.17
CA GLN A 35 -0.55 -7.32 27.94
C GLN A 35 -0.49 -6.08 27.04
N LEU A 36 0.68 -5.44 27.02
CA LEU A 36 1.30 -5.10 25.74
C LEU A 36 1.50 -6.39 24.93
N ASP A 37 0.41 -7.08 24.55
CA ASP A 37 0.43 -8.04 23.48
C ASP A 37 0.61 -7.20 22.22
N MET A 38 1.87 -6.95 21.88
CA MET A 38 2.24 -6.74 20.49
C MET A 38 1.76 -7.97 19.75
N HIS A 39 0.53 -7.89 19.24
CA HIS A 39 0.02 -8.89 18.35
C HIS A 39 0.89 -8.85 17.11
N ILE A 40 1.69 -9.90 16.95
CA ILE A 40 2.60 -10.04 15.83
C ILE A 40 1.75 -10.20 14.59
N HIS A 41 2.06 -9.41 13.56
CA HIS A 41 1.49 -9.61 12.24
C HIS A 41 1.76 -11.02 11.74
N GLN A 42 0.69 -11.75 11.42
CA GLN A 42 0.83 -13.03 10.77
C GLN A 42 0.90 -12.80 9.27
N VAL A 43 2.01 -13.22 8.66
CA VAL A 43 2.17 -13.19 7.21
C VAL A 43 1.79 -14.56 6.68
N VAL A 44 0.75 -14.60 5.84
CA VAL A 44 0.21 -15.86 5.30
C VAL A 44 0.19 -15.84 3.78
N PRO A 45 0.40 -17.00 3.12
CA PRO A 45 0.21 -17.11 1.69
C PRO A 45 -1.28 -16.95 1.32
N ALA A 46 -1.52 -16.38 0.16
CA ALA A 46 -2.82 -16.08 -0.40
C ALA A 46 -2.80 -16.35 -1.91
N PHE A 47 -3.98 -16.66 -2.47
CA PHE A 47 -4.14 -16.96 -3.88
C PHE A 47 -5.39 -16.27 -4.41
N SER A 48 -5.28 -15.70 -5.61
CA SER A 48 -6.40 -15.19 -6.40
C SER A 48 -6.32 -15.78 -7.81
N SER A 49 -7.47 -16.08 -8.41
CA SER A 49 -7.58 -16.70 -9.73
C SER A 49 -8.58 -15.91 -10.54
N GLU A 50 -8.20 -15.58 -11.77
CA GLU A 50 -9.01 -14.77 -12.69
C GLU A 50 -9.13 -15.47 -14.04
N GLU A 51 -10.36 -15.61 -14.53
CA GLU A 51 -10.64 -16.11 -15.87
C GLU A 51 -10.64 -14.97 -16.88
N ILE A 52 -9.92 -15.18 -17.98
CA ILE A 52 -9.74 -14.19 -19.03
C ILE A 52 -10.27 -14.76 -20.34
N HIS A 53 -11.23 -14.04 -20.94
CA HIS A 53 -11.77 -14.42 -22.23
C HIS A 53 -11.27 -13.48 -23.33
N PHE A 54 -10.97 -14.04 -24.50
CA PHE A 54 -10.61 -13.26 -25.68
C PHE A 54 -11.71 -13.37 -26.73
N ALA A 55 -12.25 -12.23 -27.15
CA ALA A 55 -13.25 -12.20 -28.20
C ALA A 55 -12.64 -12.53 -29.58
N GLY A 56 -13.11 -13.59 -30.22
CA GLY A 56 -12.85 -13.91 -31.63
C GLY A 56 -11.37 -13.96 -32.00
N ALA A 57 -10.92 -13.06 -32.87
CA ALA A 57 -9.53 -12.95 -33.31
C ALA A 57 -8.71 -11.92 -32.50
N SER A 58 -9.26 -11.32 -31.46
CA SER A 58 -8.60 -10.28 -30.66
C SER A 58 -7.44 -10.85 -29.83
N ALA A 59 -6.38 -10.04 -29.70
CA ALA A 59 -5.30 -10.23 -28.73
C ALA A 59 -5.47 -9.32 -27.50
N ILE A 60 -6.55 -8.55 -27.45
CA ILE A 60 -6.93 -7.73 -26.30
C ILE A 60 -7.90 -8.56 -25.46
N PRO A 61 -7.59 -8.80 -24.17
CA PRO A 61 -8.50 -9.53 -23.29
C PRO A 61 -9.79 -8.74 -23.07
N TYR A 62 -10.91 -9.45 -23.04
CA TYR A 62 -12.19 -8.97 -22.55
C TYR A 62 -12.47 -9.72 -21.24
N ALA A 63 -12.13 -9.11 -20.12
CA ALA A 63 -12.43 -9.68 -18.81
C ALA A 63 -13.87 -9.26 -18.43
N ALA A 64 -14.72 -10.20 -18.00
CA ALA A 64 -16.13 -9.96 -17.65
C ALA A 64 -16.30 -9.28 -16.26
N GLY A 65 -15.26 -8.59 -15.83
CA GLY A 65 -14.92 -8.11 -14.51
C GLY A 65 -13.41 -7.94 -14.67
N GLY A 66 -12.94 -6.70 -14.66
CA GLY A 66 -11.59 -6.41 -15.12
C GLY A 66 -10.57 -7.22 -14.35
N ILE A 67 -9.32 -7.09 -14.74
CA ILE A 67 -8.17 -7.61 -14.01
C ILE A 67 -7.99 -6.89 -12.64
N GLU A 68 -9.08 -6.30 -12.14
CA GLU A 68 -9.31 -5.34 -11.08
C GLU A 68 -9.41 -6.03 -9.70
N ASP A 69 -9.72 -7.32 -9.63
CA ASP A 69 -9.62 -8.07 -8.35
C ASP A 69 -8.18 -8.16 -7.83
N ALA A 70 -7.20 -7.92 -8.70
CA ALA A 70 -5.80 -7.76 -8.33
C ALA A 70 -5.43 -6.32 -7.93
N ASP A 71 -6.31 -5.32 -8.02
CA ASP A 71 -5.98 -3.92 -7.69
C ASP A 71 -5.71 -3.71 -6.19
N GLY A 72 -6.15 -4.64 -5.34
CA GLY A 72 -5.76 -4.69 -3.92
C GLY A 72 -4.43 -5.40 -3.65
N ILE A 73 -3.81 -6.03 -4.66
CA ILE A 73 -2.57 -6.80 -4.51
C ILE A 73 -1.38 -5.95 -4.94
N MET A 74 -0.58 -5.53 -3.97
CA MET A 74 0.68 -4.83 -4.26
C MET A 74 1.64 -5.72 -5.05
N PRO A 75 2.35 -5.21 -6.08
CA PRO A 75 3.24 -6.02 -6.93
C PRO A 75 4.40 -6.65 -6.16
N ASP A 76 4.82 -6.03 -5.05
CA ASP A 76 5.90 -6.55 -4.21
C ASP A 76 5.45 -7.74 -3.36
N ALA A 77 4.18 -7.77 -2.94
CA ALA A 77 3.57 -8.88 -2.23
C ALA A 77 3.43 -10.16 -3.09
N VAL A 78 3.40 -10.02 -4.42
CA VAL A 78 3.30 -11.14 -5.36
C VAL A 78 4.56 -12.00 -5.34
N THR A 79 4.39 -13.29 -5.11
CA THR A 79 5.48 -14.27 -5.18
C THR A 79 5.59 -14.85 -6.58
N GLN A 80 4.46 -15.17 -7.22
CA GLN A 80 4.41 -15.74 -8.55
C GLN A 80 3.07 -15.42 -9.23
N VAL A 81 3.12 -15.25 -10.54
CA VAL A 81 1.95 -15.21 -11.42
C VAL A 81 2.04 -16.38 -12.38
N THR A 82 0.99 -17.18 -12.45
CA THR A 82 0.91 -18.31 -13.37
C THR A 82 -0.19 -18.05 -14.39
N ILE A 83 0.19 -17.96 -15.66
CA ILE A 83 -0.75 -17.81 -16.78
C ILE A 83 -1.00 -19.19 -17.36
N TYR A 84 -2.23 -19.66 -17.24
CA TYR A 84 -2.70 -20.89 -17.88
C TYR A 84 -3.19 -20.57 -19.28
N ILE A 85 -2.68 -21.32 -20.24
CA ILE A 85 -3.00 -21.16 -21.66
C ILE A 85 -3.60 -22.45 -22.21
N PRO A 86 -4.57 -22.36 -23.13
CA PRO A 86 -5.18 -23.54 -23.73
C PRO A 86 -4.14 -24.32 -24.55
N ALA A 87 -4.39 -25.63 -24.69
CA ALA A 87 -3.55 -26.51 -25.50
C ALA A 87 -3.52 -26.07 -26.98
N TYR A 88 -4.64 -25.57 -27.49
CA TYR A 88 -4.79 -25.07 -28.86
C TYR A 88 -5.51 -23.72 -28.89
N ASP A 89 -4.90 -22.74 -29.56
CA ASP A 89 -5.48 -21.43 -29.86
C ASP A 89 -4.74 -20.83 -31.06
N ALA A 90 -5.47 -20.37 -32.08
CA ALA A 90 -4.88 -19.82 -33.31
C ALA A 90 -4.06 -18.53 -33.07
N ARG A 91 -4.28 -17.84 -31.95
CA ARG A 91 -3.63 -16.58 -31.55
C ARG A 91 -2.88 -16.72 -30.23
N ARG A 92 -2.52 -17.95 -29.83
CA ARG A 92 -1.88 -18.28 -28.54
C ARG A 92 -0.73 -17.34 -28.18
N ASP A 93 0.21 -17.13 -29.10
CA ASP A 93 1.42 -16.34 -28.83
C ASP A 93 1.09 -14.86 -28.63
N ALA A 94 0.22 -14.30 -29.46
CA ALA A 94 -0.20 -12.91 -29.37
C ALA A 94 -0.95 -12.62 -28.06
N ARG A 95 -1.85 -13.52 -27.66
CA ARG A 95 -2.63 -13.43 -26.42
C ARG A 95 -1.76 -13.60 -25.18
N THR A 96 -0.90 -14.62 -25.17
CA THR A 96 0.06 -14.84 -24.08
C THR A 96 0.99 -13.64 -23.90
N LEU A 97 1.48 -13.07 -25.00
CA LEU A 97 2.31 -11.86 -24.96
C LEU A 97 1.53 -10.63 -24.46
N ALA A 98 0.24 -10.50 -24.78
CA ALA A 98 -0.61 -9.44 -24.26
C ALA A 98 -0.78 -9.57 -22.74
N LEU A 99 -1.07 -10.78 -22.22
CA LEU A 99 -1.19 -11.03 -20.78
C LEU A 99 0.13 -10.75 -20.04
N LYS A 100 1.26 -11.26 -20.56
CA LYS A 100 2.59 -10.96 -19.99
C LYS A 100 2.86 -9.46 -19.91
N ARG A 101 2.53 -8.70 -20.97
CA ARG A 101 2.69 -7.23 -20.97
C ARG A 101 1.80 -6.57 -19.94
N THR A 102 0.56 -7.03 -19.80
CA THR A 102 -0.37 -6.50 -18.78
C THR A 102 0.15 -6.74 -17.36
N VAL A 103 0.57 -7.96 -17.04
CA VAL A 103 1.16 -8.29 -15.74
C VAL A 103 2.42 -7.45 -15.48
N ARG A 104 3.28 -7.26 -16.48
CA ARG A 104 4.48 -6.42 -16.34
C ARG A 104 4.20 -4.93 -16.13
N ARG A 105 3.15 -4.38 -16.77
CA ARG A 105 2.76 -2.97 -16.57
C ARG A 105 2.33 -2.68 -15.14
N ARG A 106 1.96 -3.70 -14.36
CA ARG A 106 1.67 -3.58 -12.93
C ARG A 106 2.90 -3.60 -12.02
N GLY A 107 4.10 -3.67 -12.57
CA GLY A 107 5.33 -3.74 -11.78
C GLY A 107 5.74 -5.16 -11.39
N ILE A 108 5.02 -6.20 -11.84
CA ILE A 108 5.42 -7.58 -11.61
C ILE A 108 6.54 -7.96 -12.61
N PRO A 109 7.76 -8.27 -12.14
CA PRO A 109 8.89 -8.62 -13.00
C PRO A 109 8.62 -9.93 -13.74
N GLY A 110 9.14 -10.04 -14.96
CA GLY A 110 8.96 -11.22 -15.81
C GLY A 110 9.51 -12.51 -15.18
N SER A 111 10.48 -12.41 -14.27
CA SER A 111 11.02 -13.56 -13.51
C SER A 111 9.98 -14.22 -12.59
N ARG A 112 8.92 -13.50 -12.20
CA ARG A 112 7.81 -14.04 -11.39
C ARG A 112 6.66 -14.58 -12.25
N ILE A 113 6.76 -14.53 -13.58
CA ILE A 113 5.68 -14.94 -14.49
C ILE A 113 5.99 -16.32 -15.08
N ALA A 114 5.22 -17.31 -14.68
CA ALA A 114 5.19 -18.64 -15.30
C ALA A 114 4.05 -18.72 -16.32
N VAL A 115 4.25 -19.52 -17.37
CA VAL A 115 3.20 -19.83 -18.33
C VAL A 115 3.11 -21.34 -18.48
N ILE A 116 1.91 -21.88 -18.27
CA ILE A 116 1.68 -23.32 -18.22
C ILE A 116 0.51 -23.67 -19.15
N ALA A 117 0.67 -24.74 -19.93
CA ALA A 117 -0.43 -25.26 -20.75
C ALA A 117 -1.44 -25.99 -19.86
N SER A 118 -2.71 -25.70 -20.08
CA SER A 118 -3.85 -26.25 -19.35
C SER A 118 -4.78 -26.95 -20.36
N PRO A 119 -4.96 -28.27 -20.25
CA PRO A 119 -5.82 -29.02 -21.17
C PRO A 119 -7.32 -28.75 -20.98
N GLU A 120 -7.72 -28.23 -19.81
CA GLU A 120 -9.11 -27.90 -19.51
C GLU A 120 -9.61 -26.61 -20.17
N LEU A 121 -8.70 -25.70 -20.56
CA LEU A 121 -9.04 -24.43 -21.19
C LEU A 121 -9.33 -24.60 -22.69
N LYS A 122 -10.41 -23.96 -23.15
CA LYS A 122 -10.79 -23.90 -24.57
C LYS A 122 -10.05 -22.76 -25.28
N ALA A 123 -10.02 -22.81 -26.61
CA ALA A 123 -9.46 -21.72 -27.40
C ALA A 123 -10.17 -20.39 -27.09
N GLY A 124 -9.40 -19.34 -26.77
CA GLY A 124 -9.94 -18.06 -26.32
C GLY A 124 -10.10 -17.91 -24.80
N ASP A 125 -10.04 -19.00 -24.04
CA ASP A 125 -10.15 -18.99 -22.58
C ASP A 125 -8.75 -19.14 -21.94
N TYR A 126 -8.43 -18.23 -21.03
CA TYR A 126 -7.16 -18.15 -20.32
C TYR A 126 -7.46 -17.98 -18.84
N ARG A 127 -6.50 -18.33 -17.98
CA ARG A 127 -6.63 -18.08 -16.54
C ARG A 127 -5.33 -17.51 -16.01
N ILE A 128 -5.41 -16.57 -15.07
CA ILE A 128 -4.26 -16.02 -14.37
C ILE A 128 -4.44 -16.28 -12.88
N ASP A 129 -3.49 -17.03 -12.31
CA ASP A 129 -3.41 -17.22 -10.87
C ASP A 129 -2.31 -16.30 -10.31
N TYR A 130 -2.64 -15.57 -9.25
CA TYR A 130 -1.72 -14.77 -8.45
C TYR A 130 -1.46 -15.49 -7.13
N ALA A 131 -0.22 -15.85 -6.87
CA ALA A 131 0.25 -16.25 -5.56
C ALA A 131 0.94 -15.05 -4.90
N TYR A 132 0.53 -14.72 -3.69
CA TYR A 132 1.03 -13.55 -2.96
C TYR A 132 1.01 -13.80 -1.45
N ASN A 133 1.66 -12.93 -0.68
CA ASN A 133 1.52 -12.92 0.77
C ASN A 133 0.61 -11.78 1.20
N ARG A 134 -0.09 -11.94 2.32
CA ARG A 134 -0.84 -10.86 2.97
C ARG A 134 -0.60 -10.86 4.46
N VAL A 135 -0.78 -9.70 5.08
CA VAL A 135 -0.80 -9.57 6.53
C VAL A 135 -2.20 -9.89 7.04
N VAL A 136 -2.28 -10.76 8.03
CA VAL A 136 -3.48 -10.98 8.84
C VAL A 136 -3.29 -10.21 10.14
N THR A 137 -4.21 -9.27 10.37
CA THR A 137 -4.24 -8.46 11.58
C THR A 137 -5.14 -9.13 12.62
N PRO A 138 -4.82 -9.02 13.91
CA PRO A 138 -5.69 -9.50 14.98
C PRO A 138 -7.04 -8.77 14.95
N PRO A 139 -8.12 -9.37 15.50
CA PRO A 139 -9.33 -8.64 15.79
C PRO A 139 -9.04 -7.62 16.90
N CYS A 140 -9.15 -6.33 16.60
CA CYS A 140 -8.98 -5.29 17.61
C CYS A 140 -10.26 -5.08 18.41
N ASP A 141 -10.10 -4.93 19.73
CA ASP A 141 -11.18 -4.54 20.61
C ASP A 141 -11.70 -3.14 20.30
N ARG A 142 -12.89 -2.83 20.82
CA ARG A 142 -13.42 -1.47 20.72
C ARG A 142 -12.60 -0.52 21.60
N TRP A 143 -12.41 0.70 21.11
CA TRP A 143 -11.95 1.82 21.91
C TRP A 143 -12.82 1.94 23.17
N SER A 144 -12.19 1.97 24.35
CA SER A 144 -12.87 2.08 25.64
C SER A 144 -12.20 3.15 26.51
N GLY A 145 -12.96 3.70 27.46
CA GLY A 145 -12.53 4.84 28.28
C GLY A 145 -12.76 6.20 27.63
N THR A 146 -12.59 7.26 28.42
CA THR A 146 -12.76 8.65 27.97
C THR A 146 -11.40 9.28 27.67
N GLU A 147 -11.24 9.82 26.47
CA GLU A 147 -10.02 10.52 26.01
C GLU A 147 -9.70 11.77 26.87
N VAL A 148 -10.74 12.39 27.41
CA VAL A 148 -10.69 13.67 28.12
C VAL A 148 -10.33 13.53 29.61
N SER A 149 -10.51 12.35 30.22
CA SER A 149 -10.30 12.15 31.67
C SER A 149 -9.14 11.20 32.00
N ASN A 150 -8.14 11.15 31.12
CA ASN A 150 -6.91 10.38 31.34
C ASN A 150 -5.85 11.19 32.12
N TYR A 151 -6.13 11.48 33.39
CA TYR A 151 -5.20 12.22 34.26
C TYR A 151 -4.03 11.37 34.78
N ALA A 152 -4.08 10.05 34.57
CA ALA A 152 -3.06 9.12 35.01
C ALA A 152 -1.93 8.93 33.98
N ASN A 153 -2.00 9.59 32.82
CA ASN A 153 -1.08 9.41 31.69
C ASN A 153 -0.91 7.92 31.29
N VAL A 154 -1.99 7.15 31.40
CA VAL A 154 -1.97 5.74 30.99
C VAL A 154 -2.21 5.64 29.49
N MET A 155 -1.65 4.61 28.84
CA MET A 155 -1.91 4.38 27.42
C MET A 155 -3.39 4.03 27.23
N GLN A 156 -4.03 4.64 26.22
CA GLN A 156 -5.43 4.38 25.95
C GLN A 156 -5.61 2.92 25.48
N PRO A 157 -6.72 2.25 25.87
CA PRO A 157 -7.04 0.93 25.35
C PRO A 157 -7.05 0.93 23.81
N ASN A 158 -6.67 -0.19 23.21
CA ASN A 158 -6.65 -0.42 21.76
C ASN A 158 -5.54 0.30 20.95
N ILE A 159 -4.74 1.21 21.52
CA ILE A 159 -3.69 1.92 20.75
C ILE A 159 -2.69 0.94 20.09
N GLY A 160 -2.24 -0.09 20.81
CA GLY A 160 -1.27 -1.07 20.28
C GLY A 160 -1.83 -1.92 19.14
N CYS A 161 -3.08 -2.39 19.25
CA CYS A 161 -3.72 -3.17 18.21
C CYS A 161 -4.05 -2.33 16.98
N ALA A 162 -4.52 -1.09 17.17
CA ALA A 162 -4.77 -0.15 16.10
C ALA A 162 -3.48 0.19 15.34
N LEU A 163 -2.38 0.44 16.07
CA LEU A 163 -1.08 0.70 15.47
C LEU A 163 -0.58 -0.49 14.65
N ALA A 164 -0.66 -1.70 15.20
CA ALA A 164 -0.33 -2.90 14.47
C ALA A 164 -1.20 -2.98 13.20
N THR A 165 -2.52 -2.97 13.32
CA THR A 165 -3.44 -3.07 12.18
C THR A 165 -3.15 -2.06 11.08
N ASN A 166 -2.94 -0.79 11.44
CA ASN A 166 -2.59 0.25 10.47
C ASN A 166 -1.23 -0.02 9.81
N THR A 167 -0.24 -0.47 10.58
CA THR A 167 1.07 -0.84 10.04
C THR A 167 0.95 -1.99 9.05
N GLY A 168 0.22 -3.05 9.40
CA GLY A 168 -0.02 -4.20 8.52
C GLY A 168 -0.74 -3.84 7.22
N GLN A 169 -1.57 -2.79 7.23
CA GLN A 169 -2.24 -2.27 6.03
C GLN A 169 -1.35 -1.35 5.18
N MET A 170 -0.32 -0.72 5.77
CA MET A 170 0.61 0.16 5.04
C MET A 170 1.79 -0.59 4.41
N VAL A 171 2.07 -1.82 4.85
CA VAL A 171 3.22 -2.59 4.36
C VAL A 171 2.97 -3.09 2.93
N ALA A 172 3.89 -2.74 2.02
CA ALA A 172 3.82 -3.12 0.60
C ALA A 172 4.17 -4.61 0.37
N ASP A 173 5.26 -5.10 0.96
CA ASP A 173 5.60 -6.53 0.96
C ASP A 173 5.47 -7.11 2.38
N PRO A 174 4.43 -7.93 2.65
CA PRO A 174 4.22 -8.54 3.95
C PRO A 174 5.42 -9.32 4.49
N ARG A 175 6.27 -9.87 3.60
CA ARG A 175 7.46 -10.64 4.03
C ARG A 175 8.49 -9.77 4.75
N ASP A 176 8.48 -8.46 4.53
CA ASP A 176 9.40 -7.53 5.19
C ASP A 176 9.17 -7.50 6.72
N LEU A 177 7.96 -7.84 7.18
CA LEU A 177 7.67 -7.98 8.62
C LEU A 177 8.35 -9.19 9.27
N LEU A 178 8.75 -10.20 8.48
CA LEU A 178 9.42 -11.40 8.98
C LEU A 178 10.94 -11.31 8.90
N ARG A 179 11.46 -10.73 7.83
CA ARG A 179 12.91 -10.76 7.51
C ARG A 179 13.55 -9.39 7.31
N GLY A 180 12.76 -8.31 7.29
CA GLY A 180 13.23 -7.01 6.82
C GLY A 180 13.44 -6.96 5.31
N HIS A 181 13.60 -5.76 4.77
CA HIS A 181 13.82 -5.56 3.35
C HIS A 181 15.32 -5.52 3.03
N GLY A 182 15.83 -6.60 2.42
CA GLY A 182 17.22 -6.68 1.95
C GLY A 182 18.28 -6.66 3.06
N ASP A 183 19.51 -7.00 2.66
CA ASP A 183 20.69 -6.96 3.52
C ASP A 183 21.50 -5.68 3.23
N VAL A 184 20.80 -4.55 3.06
CA VAL A 184 21.44 -3.24 2.94
C VAL A 184 21.85 -2.84 4.34
N ARG A 185 23.01 -3.34 4.77
CA ARG A 185 23.66 -2.83 5.97
C ARG A 185 23.80 -1.32 5.79
N PRO A 186 23.26 -0.50 6.70
CA PRO A 186 23.52 0.92 6.68
C PRO A 186 25.03 1.13 6.63
N ASP A 187 25.50 1.97 5.70
CA ASP A 187 26.91 2.35 5.62
C ASP A 187 27.07 3.66 6.40
N PRO A 188 27.53 3.59 7.67
CA PRO A 188 27.60 4.77 8.52
C PRO A 188 28.59 5.81 7.99
N ASP A 189 29.60 5.39 7.20
CA ASP A 189 30.59 6.30 6.64
C ASP A 189 29.98 7.10 5.48
N LEU A 190 29.15 6.46 4.64
CA LEU A 190 28.40 7.17 3.60
C LEU A 190 27.36 8.13 4.20
N ASP A 191 26.65 7.71 5.25
CA ASP A 191 25.68 8.58 5.94
C ASP A 191 26.38 9.79 6.58
N ALA A 192 27.51 9.56 7.26
CA ALA A 192 28.32 10.62 7.85
C ALA A 192 28.85 11.59 6.78
N LEU A 193 29.30 11.07 5.63
CA LEU A 193 29.76 11.87 4.49
C LEU A 193 28.64 12.77 3.96
N ALA A 194 27.43 12.23 3.78
CA ALA A 194 26.27 13.00 3.31
C ALA A 194 25.94 14.16 4.27
N ILE A 195 25.98 13.93 5.59
CA ILE A 195 25.75 14.96 6.61
C ILE A 195 26.85 16.04 6.56
N GLN A 196 28.12 15.64 6.43
CA GLN A 196 29.24 16.57 6.34
C GLN A 196 29.12 17.46 5.09
N GLN A 197 28.79 16.87 3.95
CA GLN A 197 28.58 17.61 2.70
C GLN A 197 27.40 18.58 2.82
N TYR A 198 26.28 18.14 3.39
CA TYR A 198 25.13 19.02 3.64
C TYR A 198 25.51 20.22 4.53
N ARG A 199 26.26 19.98 5.61
CA ARG A 199 26.68 21.04 6.55
C ARG A 199 27.71 21.99 5.97
N ALA A 200 28.60 21.52 5.09
CA ALA A 200 29.62 22.33 4.46
C ALA A 200 29.05 23.32 3.42
N GLY A 201 27.79 23.13 2.99
CA GLY A 201 27.13 23.98 2.02
C GLY A 201 27.69 24.04 0.59
N PRO A 202 28.48 23.08 0.05
CA PRO A 202 28.75 23.08 -1.38
C PRO A 202 27.46 22.79 -2.15
N SER A 203 27.35 23.36 -3.36
CA SER A 203 26.22 23.12 -4.26
C SER A 203 26.04 21.63 -4.54
N THR A 204 24.91 21.06 -4.15
CA THR A 204 24.53 19.65 -4.37
C THR A 204 24.20 19.32 -5.83
N SER A 205 24.70 20.10 -6.79
CA SER A 205 24.61 19.74 -8.20
C SER A 205 25.47 18.50 -8.43
N SER A 206 24.84 17.35 -8.53
CA SER A 206 25.52 16.14 -8.95
C SER A 206 26.01 16.32 -10.39
N SER A 207 27.33 16.41 -10.58
CA SER A 207 27.89 15.83 -11.80
C SER A 207 27.57 14.34 -11.73
N ALA A 208 26.86 13.82 -12.72
CA ALA A 208 26.35 12.45 -12.76
C ALA A 208 27.29 11.48 -12.05
N ALA A 209 26.82 10.89 -10.94
CA ALA A 209 27.57 9.88 -10.22
C ALA A 209 27.94 8.76 -11.21
N PRO A 210 29.17 8.23 -11.19
CA PRO A 210 29.48 7.04 -11.96
C PRO A 210 28.49 5.97 -11.50
N ALA A 211 27.79 5.37 -12.47
CA ALA A 211 26.73 4.41 -12.22
C ALA A 211 27.18 3.43 -11.15
N SER A 212 26.55 3.49 -9.98
CA SER A 212 26.66 2.45 -8.98
C SER A 212 26.34 1.15 -9.69
N SER A 213 27.22 0.17 -9.53
CA SER A 213 27.15 -1.16 -10.14
C SER A 213 26.00 -1.97 -9.54
N TYR A 214 24.78 -1.47 -9.72
CA TYR A 214 23.61 -2.31 -9.83
C TYR A 214 23.67 -2.88 -11.24
N SER A 215 24.06 -4.16 -11.34
CA SER A 215 23.98 -4.91 -12.57
C SER A 215 22.58 -5.54 -12.64
N PRO A 216 21.59 -4.96 -13.33
CA PRO A 216 20.45 -5.74 -13.75
C PRO A 216 20.98 -6.69 -14.80
N SER A 217 21.24 -7.93 -14.42
CA SER A 217 21.54 -8.99 -15.37
C SER A 217 20.44 -8.99 -16.43
N ASN A 218 20.82 -8.59 -17.66
CA ASN A 218 20.07 -8.59 -18.92
C ASN A 218 19.33 -7.28 -19.30
N ALA A 219 20.08 -6.28 -19.75
CA ALA A 219 19.60 -5.30 -20.74
C ALA A 219 20.71 -5.03 -21.77
N ALA A 220 20.52 -5.49 -23.01
CA ALA A 220 21.39 -5.18 -24.13
C ALA A 220 21.20 -3.70 -24.56
N PRO A 221 22.25 -2.97 -24.97
CA PRO A 221 22.10 -1.57 -25.36
C PRO A 221 21.62 -1.44 -26.82
N SER A 222 20.54 -0.69 -27.04
CA SER A 222 20.18 -0.15 -28.35
C SER A 222 20.69 1.29 -28.46
N SER A 223 21.62 1.53 -29.36
CA SER A 223 22.20 2.85 -29.65
C SER A 223 21.23 3.75 -30.42
N GLY A 224 20.90 4.91 -29.85
CA GLY A 224 20.27 6.03 -30.56
C GLY A 224 21.03 7.32 -30.28
N ALA A 225 21.80 7.80 -31.26
CA ALA A 225 22.56 9.04 -31.18
C ALA A 225 21.65 10.26 -31.44
N SER A 226 21.87 11.37 -30.72
CA SER A 226 21.28 12.68 -31.05
C SER A 226 22.32 13.77 -30.84
N SER A 227 22.56 14.51 -31.92
CA SER A 227 23.55 15.58 -32.13
C SER A 227 23.17 16.90 -31.45
N ALA A 228 24.13 17.56 -30.81
CA ALA A 228 24.02 18.94 -30.33
C ALA A 228 24.76 19.90 -31.29
N GLY A 229 24.03 20.88 -31.83
CA GLY A 229 24.57 21.99 -32.65
C GLY A 229 25.01 23.17 -31.76
N GLY A 230 26.20 23.71 -32.05
CA GLY A 230 26.83 24.79 -31.29
C GLY A 230 26.41 26.20 -31.72
N GLY A 231 26.38 27.12 -30.76
CA GLY A 231 26.28 28.56 -30.97
C GLY A 231 27.58 29.24 -30.52
N GLY A 232 28.32 29.83 -31.46
CA GLY A 232 29.54 30.60 -31.20
C GLY A 232 29.25 32.10 -31.08
N SER A 233 29.81 32.74 -30.06
CA SER A 233 29.85 34.19 -29.90
C SER A 233 31.19 34.72 -30.43
N SER A 234 31.16 35.62 -31.40
CA SER A 234 32.34 36.31 -31.94
C SER A 234 32.29 37.78 -31.56
N SER A 235 33.25 38.22 -30.77
CA SER A 235 33.50 39.61 -30.36
C SER A 235 34.17 40.41 -31.48
N LEU A 236 33.67 41.63 -31.73
CA LEU A 236 34.24 42.65 -32.62
C LEU A 236 35.40 43.42 -31.94
N PRO A 237 36.47 43.80 -32.66
CA PRO A 237 37.47 44.74 -32.13
C PRO A 237 37.22 46.19 -32.59
N ALA A 238 37.59 47.15 -31.75
CA ALA A 238 37.56 48.61 -31.99
C ALA A 238 38.89 49.11 -32.64
N PRO A 239 38.93 50.34 -33.22
CA PRO A 239 40.04 50.79 -34.08
C PRO A 239 41.07 51.72 -33.39
N GLY A 240 42.30 51.76 -33.91
CA GLY A 240 43.35 52.77 -33.62
C GLY A 240 44.75 52.25 -33.96
N SER A 241 45.36 52.66 -35.08
CA SER A 241 46.24 53.84 -35.26
C SER A 241 47.69 53.63 -34.80
N GLN A 242 48.56 53.21 -35.74
CA GLN A 242 49.79 53.89 -36.18
C GLN A 242 50.42 53.10 -37.34
#